data_AF-A0A920J4I7-F1
#
_entry.id   AF-A0A920J4I7-F1
#
_cell.length_a   1.000
_cell.length_b   1.000
_cell.length_c   1.000
_cell.angle_alpha   90.00
_cell.angle_beta   90.00
_cell.angle_gamma   90.00
#
_symmetry.space_group_name_H-M   'P 1'
#
loop_
_entity.id
_entity.type
_entity.pdbx_description
1 polymer ?
#
loop_
_entity_poly.entity_id
_entity_poly.type
_entity_poly.pdbx_seq_one_letter_code
_entity_poly.pdbx_strand_id
1 'polypeptide(L)'
;METIAIYGPYLLISACMFGFFMAWGIGANDVANAMGTSVGARALTLAQAILVACVFEFAGAYLAGGEVTSTIRKGIIDPSLLSGSPDLLVFGMMSSLLAAGTWLLIASYRGWPVSTTHSIVGAIVGFAAVGISVNAVSWKKVTTIVSSWVVSPLIAGTIAFLLFKSVQTLILNTAEPFKNAKRFVPFYIFLVGFVISGVTLLKGLKHVGLELSFQESMFYSVLIGILIAILGSLFLRREKDEDQERGDVVFNGVERVFAVLMVFTACSMAFAHGSNDVANAFGPL
;
A
#
# COMPACT_ATOMS: atom_id res chain seq x y z
N MET A 1 -33.15 -12.87 -7.89
CA MET A 1 -32.78 -14.31 -7.88
C MET A 1 -32.82 -14.92 -9.27
N GLU A 2 -33.87 -14.71 -10.06
CA GLU A 2 -33.96 -15.22 -11.43
C GLU A 2 -32.85 -14.65 -12.35
N THR A 3 -32.53 -13.36 -12.20
CA THR A 3 -31.44 -12.69 -12.94
C THR A 3 -30.07 -13.28 -12.65
N ILE A 4 -29.69 -13.45 -11.38
CA ILE A 4 -28.42 -14.13 -11.02
C ILE A 4 -28.40 -15.57 -11.50
N ALA A 5 -29.51 -16.31 -11.41
CA ALA A 5 -29.57 -17.71 -11.83
C ALA A 5 -29.36 -17.87 -13.35
N ILE A 6 -29.90 -16.93 -14.16
CA ILE A 6 -29.82 -16.99 -15.63
C ILE A 6 -28.54 -16.34 -16.15
N TYR A 7 -28.16 -15.17 -15.60
CA TYR A 7 -27.05 -14.35 -16.10
C TYR A 7 -25.78 -14.42 -15.26
N GLY A 8 -25.73 -15.26 -14.23
CA GLY A 8 -24.62 -15.40 -13.28
C GLY A 8 -23.22 -15.41 -13.94
N PRO A 9 -22.97 -16.24 -14.96
CA PRO A 9 -21.67 -16.25 -15.65
C PRO A 9 -21.31 -14.90 -16.30
N TYR A 10 -22.28 -14.22 -16.92
CA TYR A 10 -22.06 -12.92 -17.54
C TYR A 10 -21.79 -11.81 -16.51
N LEU A 11 -22.52 -11.85 -15.37
CA LEU A 11 -22.29 -10.93 -14.27
C LEU A 11 -20.90 -11.13 -13.66
N LEU A 12 -20.47 -12.38 -13.48
CA LEU A 12 -19.13 -12.69 -12.97
C LEU A 12 -18.03 -12.21 -13.92
N ILE A 13 -18.15 -12.48 -15.23
CA ILE A 13 -17.19 -12.01 -16.23
C ILE A 13 -17.12 -10.48 -16.23
N SER A 14 -18.28 -9.81 -16.18
CA SER A 14 -18.35 -8.34 -16.14
C SER A 14 -17.72 -7.79 -14.86
N ALA A 15 -18.00 -8.39 -13.71
CA ALA A 15 -17.40 -7.99 -12.43
C ALA A 15 -15.88 -8.17 -12.45
N CYS A 16 -15.37 -9.29 -12.98
CA CYS A 16 -13.92 -9.50 -13.15
C CYS A 16 -13.30 -8.46 -14.09
N MET A 17 -13.97 -8.09 -15.20
CA MET A 17 -13.50 -7.04 -16.10
C MET A 17 -13.45 -5.67 -15.41
N PHE A 18 -14.47 -5.30 -14.64
CA PHE A 18 -14.51 -4.02 -13.92
C PHE A 18 -13.53 -3.99 -12.74
N GLY A 19 -13.37 -5.11 -12.03
CA GLY A 19 -12.37 -5.28 -11.00
C GLY A 19 -10.95 -5.17 -11.56
N PHE A 20 -10.68 -5.79 -12.70
CA PHE A 20 -9.41 -5.65 -13.40
C PHE A 20 -9.17 -4.20 -13.86
N PHE A 21 -10.18 -3.53 -14.42
CA PHE A 21 -10.09 -2.13 -14.81
C PHE A 21 -9.78 -1.21 -13.62
N MET A 22 -10.45 -1.42 -12.48
CA MET A 22 -10.16 -0.70 -11.24
C MET A 22 -8.73 -0.99 -10.74
N ALA A 23 -8.32 -2.26 -10.68
CA ALA A 23 -6.98 -2.66 -10.25
C ALA A 23 -5.88 -2.08 -11.13
N TRP A 24 -6.09 -2.04 -12.45
CA TRP A 24 -5.20 -1.37 -13.39
C TRP A 24 -5.13 0.15 -13.13
N GLY A 25 -6.28 0.80 -12.90
CA GLY A 25 -6.34 2.23 -12.57
C GLY A 25 -5.61 2.58 -11.27
N ILE A 26 -5.71 1.71 -10.25
CA ILE A 26 -4.94 1.83 -9.00
C ILE A 26 -3.44 1.78 -9.30
N GLY A 27 -2.98 0.75 -10.00
CA GLY A 27 -1.55 0.62 -10.34
C GLY A 27 -1.01 1.79 -11.16
N ALA A 28 -1.80 2.29 -12.12
CA ALA A 28 -1.42 3.43 -12.95
C ALA A 28 -1.30 4.74 -12.16
N ASN A 29 -2.20 4.98 -11.21
CA ASN A 29 -2.23 6.20 -10.41
C ASN A 29 -1.20 6.18 -9.28
N ASP A 30 -1.05 5.04 -8.60
CA ASP A 30 -0.39 4.99 -7.29
C ASP A 30 1.03 4.43 -7.30
N VAL A 31 1.53 3.88 -8.43
CA VAL A 31 2.94 3.46 -8.53
C VAL A 31 3.92 4.59 -8.20
N ALA A 32 3.52 5.84 -8.47
CA ALA A 32 4.28 7.04 -8.12
C ALA A 32 4.40 7.23 -6.60
N ASN A 33 3.40 6.81 -5.81
CA ASN A 33 3.42 6.92 -4.34
C ASN A 33 4.46 5.97 -3.73
N ALA A 34 4.63 4.78 -4.30
CA ALA A 34 5.59 3.79 -3.82
C ALA A 34 7.01 4.04 -4.34
N MET A 35 7.14 4.43 -5.61
CA MET A 35 8.44 4.44 -6.31
C MET A 35 8.97 5.84 -6.66
N GLY A 36 8.17 6.89 -6.51
CA GLY A 36 8.52 8.24 -6.96
C GLY A 36 9.79 8.78 -6.30
N THR A 37 9.99 8.53 -5.00
CA THR A 37 11.18 8.96 -4.26
C THR A 37 12.43 8.22 -4.72
N SER A 38 12.36 6.90 -4.92
CA SER A 38 13.50 6.08 -5.34
C SER A 38 13.92 6.32 -6.78
N VAL A 39 12.96 6.57 -7.68
CA VAL A 39 13.24 6.95 -9.07
C VAL A 39 13.72 8.40 -9.15
N GLY A 40 13.08 9.32 -8.42
CA GLY A 40 13.47 10.72 -8.38
C GLY A 40 14.89 10.95 -7.84
N ALA A 41 15.28 10.18 -6.82
CA ALA A 41 16.65 10.19 -6.27
C ALA A 41 17.66 9.40 -7.13
N ARG A 42 17.24 8.84 -8.28
CA ARG A 42 18.02 7.95 -9.16
C ARG A 42 18.65 6.75 -8.42
N ALA A 43 18.07 6.33 -7.31
CA ALA A 43 18.46 5.11 -6.60
C ALA A 43 18.09 3.88 -7.44
N LEU A 44 16.90 3.92 -8.04
CA LEU A 44 16.39 2.94 -8.99
C LEU A 44 16.12 3.58 -10.35
N THR A 45 16.38 2.85 -11.42
CA THR A 45 15.88 3.24 -12.75
C THR A 45 14.37 3.00 -12.83
N LEU A 46 13.69 3.65 -13.78
CA LEU A 46 12.25 3.46 -13.99
C LEU A 46 11.90 1.99 -14.22
N ALA A 47 12.67 1.28 -15.05
CA ALA A 47 12.45 -0.14 -15.32
C ALA A 47 12.61 -1.02 -14.07
N GLN A 48 13.62 -0.74 -13.24
CA GLN A 48 13.82 -1.44 -11.97
C GLN A 48 12.69 -1.16 -10.99
N ALA A 49 12.26 0.10 -10.87
CA ALA A 49 11.16 0.50 -9.99
C ALA A 49 9.84 -0.20 -10.38
N ILE A 50 9.54 -0.29 -11.68
CA ILE A 50 8.37 -1.02 -12.18
C ILE A 50 8.47 -2.51 -11.80
N LEU A 51 9.63 -3.15 -12.01
CA LEU A 51 9.81 -4.56 -11.66
C LEU A 51 9.62 -4.81 -10.15
N VAL A 52 10.20 -3.95 -9.30
CA VAL A 52 10.04 -4.01 -7.85
C VAL A 52 8.57 -3.82 -7.48
N ALA A 53 7.89 -2.84 -8.08
CA ALA A 53 6.48 -2.58 -7.82
C ALA A 53 5.64 -3.82 -8.19
N CYS A 54 5.82 -4.39 -9.37
CA CYS A 54 5.10 -5.59 -9.79
C CYS A 54 5.23 -6.75 -8.79
N VAL A 55 6.44 -7.00 -8.29
CA VAL A 55 6.68 -8.10 -7.33
C VAL A 55 6.08 -7.79 -5.96
N PHE A 56 6.38 -6.63 -5.40
CA PHE A 56 6.02 -6.32 -4.02
C PHE A 56 4.57 -5.87 -3.86
N GLU A 57 3.98 -5.15 -4.82
CA GLU A 57 2.54 -4.86 -4.84
C GLU A 57 1.73 -6.15 -4.88
N PHE A 58 2.10 -7.08 -5.77
CA PHE A 58 1.44 -8.38 -5.86
C PHE A 58 1.61 -9.19 -4.58
N ALA A 59 2.82 -9.25 -4.02
CA ALA A 59 3.08 -9.93 -2.76
C ALA A 59 2.27 -9.33 -1.61
N GLY A 60 2.19 -8.00 -1.51
CA GLY A 60 1.40 -7.29 -0.51
C GLY A 60 -0.09 -7.57 -0.66
N ALA A 61 -0.60 -7.48 -1.89
CA ALA A 61 -1.99 -7.75 -2.22
C ALA A 61 -2.40 -9.18 -1.84
N TYR A 62 -1.58 -10.16 -2.19
CA TYR A 62 -1.86 -11.57 -1.92
C TYR A 62 -1.67 -11.94 -0.43
N LEU A 63 -0.58 -11.48 0.18
CA LEU A 63 -0.23 -11.92 1.54
C LEU A 63 -0.98 -11.15 2.62
N ALA A 64 -1.30 -9.87 2.43
CA ALA A 64 -1.85 -9.00 3.48
C ALA A 64 -3.11 -8.22 3.09
N GLY A 65 -3.69 -8.46 1.92
CA GLY A 65 -4.88 -7.76 1.41
C GLY A 65 -6.24 -8.13 2.04
N GLY A 66 -6.35 -9.30 2.67
CA GLY A 66 -7.65 -9.87 3.06
C GLY A 66 -8.45 -9.05 4.08
N GLU A 67 -7.78 -8.49 5.09
CA GLU A 67 -8.43 -7.75 6.19
C GLU A 67 -9.09 -6.45 5.71
N VAL A 68 -8.37 -5.69 4.87
CA VAL A 68 -8.89 -4.42 4.30
C VAL A 68 -10.02 -4.71 3.33
N THR A 69 -9.88 -5.77 2.52
CA THR A 69 -10.93 -6.24 1.59
C THR A 69 -12.23 -6.56 2.34
N SER A 70 -12.14 -7.25 3.49
CA SER A 70 -13.30 -7.51 4.36
C SER A 70 -13.96 -6.23 4.88
N THR A 71 -13.15 -5.21 5.19
CA THR A 71 -13.63 -3.91 5.66
C THR A 71 -14.39 -3.16 4.57
N ILE A 72 -13.93 -3.15 3.32
CA ILE A 72 -14.67 -2.52 2.21
C ILE A 72 -15.96 -3.29 1.92
N ARG A 73 -15.89 -4.63 1.88
CA ARG A 73 -17.04 -5.50 1.57
C ARG A 73 -18.19 -5.38 2.57
N LYS A 74 -17.91 -5.30 3.87
CA LYS A 74 -18.92 -5.33 4.95
C LYS A 74 -19.02 -4.04 5.76
N GLY A 75 -18.09 -3.12 5.58
CA GLY A 75 -18.00 -1.92 6.43
C GLY A 75 -18.89 -0.77 5.97
N ILE A 76 -19.27 -0.71 4.69
CA ILE A 76 -20.01 0.43 4.14
C ILE A 76 -21.51 0.13 4.03
N ILE A 77 -21.84 -1.08 3.54
CA ILE A 77 -23.21 -1.59 3.40
C ILE A 77 -23.27 -2.94 4.09
N ASP A 78 -24.29 -3.18 4.90
CA ASP A 78 -24.55 -4.50 5.46
C ASP A 78 -25.26 -5.37 4.40
N PRO A 79 -24.61 -6.45 3.89
CA PRO A 79 -25.21 -7.29 2.86
C PRO A 79 -26.53 -7.95 3.29
N SER A 80 -26.78 -8.11 4.60
CA SER A 80 -28.02 -8.70 5.11
C SER A 80 -29.26 -7.89 4.76
N LEU A 81 -29.11 -6.55 4.64
CA LEU A 81 -30.17 -5.63 4.22
C LEU A 81 -30.62 -5.86 2.77
N LEU A 82 -29.79 -6.54 1.96
CA LEU A 82 -30.03 -6.82 0.54
C LEU A 82 -30.33 -8.31 0.29
N SER A 83 -30.59 -9.08 1.35
CA SER A 83 -30.96 -10.50 1.23
C SER A 83 -32.19 -10.73 0.36
N GLY A 84 -33.14 -9.79 0.33
CA GLY A 84 -34.32 -9.81 -0.55
C GLY A 84 -34.06 -9.36 -1.99
N SER A 85 -32.93 -8.70 -2.28
CA SER A 85 -32.57 -8.16 -3.60
C SER A 85 -31.07 -8.26 -3.88
N PRO A 86 -30.50 -9.48 -3.91
CA PRO A 86 -29.06 -9.69 -4.12
C PRO A 86 -28.58 -9.17 -5.49
N ASP A 87 -29.47 -9.14 -6.49
CA ASP A 87 -29.17 -8.62 -7.82
C ASP A 87 -28.78 -7.12 -7.74
N LEU A 88 -29.42 -6.34 -6.85
CA LEU A 88 -29.14 -4.92 -6.65
C LEU A 88 -27.74 -4.69 -6.05
N LEU A 89 -27.31 -5.56 -5.13
CA LEU A 89 -25.96 -5.51 -4.57
C LEU A 89 -24.89 -5.73 -5.65
N VAL A 90 -25.10 -6.73 -6.52
CA VAL A 90 -24.18 -7.05 -7.62
C VAL A 90 -24.08 -5.88 -8.60
N PHE A 91 -25.21 -5.32 -9.05
CA PHE A 91 -25.20 -4.15 -9.93
C PHE A 91 -24.57 -2.92 -9.28
N GLY A 92 -24.83 -2.71 -7.99
CA GLY A 92 -24.26 -1.63 -7.22
C GLY A 92 -22.74 -1.69 -7.15
N MET A 93 -22.19 -2.83 -6.74
CA MET A 93 -20.74 -3.02 -6.63
C MET A 93 -20.02 -2.91 -7.99
N MET A 94 -20.60 -3.50 -9.04
CA MET A 94 -20.08 -3.35 -10.41
C MET A 94 -20.11 -1.88 -10.88
N SER A 95 -21.19 -1.16 -10.57
CA SER A 95 -21.30 0.27 -10.89
C SER A 95 -20.28 1.10 -10.11
N SER A 96 -20.01 0.77 -8.85
CA SER A 96 -18.98 1.42 -8.04
C SER A 96 -17.58 1.21 -8.60
N LEU A 97 -17.26 -0.02 -9.04
CA LEU A 97 -15.98 -0.33 -9.71
C LEU A 97 -15.81 0.47 -11.00
N LEU A 98 -16.85 0.53 -11.84
CA LEU A 98 -16.82 1.32 -13.08
C LEU A 98 -16.66 2.81 -12.82
N ALA A 99 -17.42 3.37 -11.87
CA ALA A 99 -17.36 4.79 -11.54
C ALA A 99 -15.98 5.19 -11.00
N ALA A 100 -15.46 4.43 -10.03
CA ALA A 100 -14.13 4.67 -9.47
C ALA A 100 -13.03 4.46 -10.51
N GLY A 101 -13.06 3.35 -11.26
CA GLY A 101 -12.06 3.06 -12.29
C GLY A 101 -12.04 4.10 -13.41
N THR A 102 -13.20 4.60 -13.84
CA THR A 102 -13.30 5.65 -14.87
C THR A 102 -12.69 6.96 -14.36
N TRP A 103 -12.97 7.32 -13.11
CA TRP A 103 -12.36 8.50 -12.50
C TRP A 103 -10.84 8.37 -12.39
N LEU A 104 -10.32 7.20 -11.98
CA LEU A 104 -8.89 6.93 -11.91
C LEU A 104 -8.21 7.00 -13.28
N LEU A 105 -8.85 6.47 -14.33
CA LEU A 105 -8.36 6.59 -15.71
C LEU A 105 -8.21 8.06 -16.11
N ILE A 106 -9.23 8.88 -15.85
CA ILE A 106 -9.22 10.31 -16.19
C ILE A 106 -8.12 11.03 -15.40
N ALA A 107 -8.00 10.77 -14.09
CA ALA A 107 -6.99 11.38 -13.23
C ALA A 107 -5.58 10.99 -13.65
N SER A 108 -5.34 9.70 -13.89
CA SER A 108 -4.05 9.17 -14.35
C SER A 108 -3.65 9.73 -15.71
N TYR A 109 -4.59 9.83 -16.66
CA TYR A 109 -4.34 10.44 -17.97
C TYR A 109 -3.92 11.91 -17.86
N ARG A 110 -4.42 12.63 -16.85
CA ARG A 110 -4.03 14.02 -16.56
C ARG A 110 -2.82 14.15 -15.61
N GLY A 111 -2.27 13.04 -15.13
CA GLY A 111 -1.17 13.03 -14.17
C GLY A 111 -1.54 13.55 -12.79
N TRP A 112 -2.82 13.46 -12.39
CA TRP A 112 -3.30 13.90 -11.09
C TRP A 112 -3.22 12.76 -10.06
N PRO A 113 -2.41 12.89 -8.99
CA PRO A 113 -2.39 11.91 -7.92
C PRO A 113 -3.66 12.04 -7.08
N VAL A 114 -4.63 11.14 -7.30
CA VAL A 114 -5.90 11.10 -6.56
C VAL A 114 -5.96 9.88 -5.63
N SER A 115 -6.82 9.91 -4.61
CA SER A 115 -7.02 8.76 -3.73
C SER A 115 -7.99 7.74 -4.35
N THR A 116 -7.49 6.53 -4.59
CA THR A 116 -8.27 5.37 -5.03
C THR A 116 -9.29 4.94 -3.97
N THR A 117 -8.89 4.91 -2.71
CA THR A 117 -9.75 4.58 -1.56
C THR A 117 -10.91 5.57 -1.41
N HIS A 118 -10.67 6.88 -1.54
CA HIS A 118 -11.78 7.86 -1.51
C HIS A 118 -12.75 7.64 -2.67
N SER A 119 -12.21 7.32 -3.85
CA SER A 119 -12.99 7.12 -5.07
C SER A 119 -13.94 5.93 -4.94
N ILE A 120 -13.45 4.77 -4.49
CA ILE A 120 -14.29 3.59 -4.34
C ILE A 120 -15.26 3.69 -3.15
N VAL A 121 -14.81 4.20 -2.00
CA VAL A 121 -15.69 4.39 -0.83
C VAL A 121 -16.81 5.37 -1.19
N GLY A 122 -16.50 6.47 -1.86
CA GLY A 122 -17.48 7.42 -2.36
C GLY A 122 -18.46 6.80 -3.35
N ALA A 123 -17.98 5.97 -4.28
CA ALA A 123 -18.82 5.28 -5.25
C ALA A 123 -19.76 4.26 -4.59
N ILE A 124 -19.31 3.52 -3.57
CA ILE A 124 -20.15 2.58 -2.81
C ILE A 124 -21.18 3.33 -1.97
N VAL A 125 -20.79 4.42 -1.30
CA VAL A 125 -21.72 5.28 -0.54
C VAL A 125 -22.77 5.89 -1.47
N GLY A 126 -22.37 6.36 -2.66
CA GLY A 126 -23.27 6.91 -3.66
C GLY A 126 -24.29 5.88 -4.15
N PHE A 127 -23.82 4.67 -4.50
CA PHE A 127 -24.71 3.55 -4.83
C PHE A 127 -25.68 3.24 -3.68
N ALA A 128 -25.17 3.09 -2.45
CA ALA A 128 -26.00 2.74 -1.31
C ALA A 128 -27.08 3.78 -1.04
N ALA A 129 -26.73 5.06 -1.10
CA ALA A 129 -27.64 6.16 -0.82
C ALA A 129 -28.74 6.30 -1.88
N VAL A 130 -28.40 6.13 -3.16
CA VAL A 130 -29.33 6.33 -4.29
C VAL A 130 -30.08 5.04 -4.66
N GLY A 131 -29.37 3.92 -4.71
CA GLY A 131 -29.91 2.63 -5.11
C GLY A 131 -30.69 1.90 -4.02
N ILE A 132 -30.43 2.20 -2.74
CA ILE A 132 -31.09 1.55 -1.60
C ILE A 132 -31.80 2.59 -0.74
N SER A 133 -31.05 3.32 0.09
CA SER A 133 -31.49 4.47 0.87
C SER A 133 -30.31 5.09 1.61
N VAL A 134 -30.40 6.37 1.95
CA VAL A 134 -29.42 7.08 2.79
C VAL A 134 -29.22 6.39 4.15
N ASN A 135 -30.27 5.77 4.70
CA ASN A 135 -30.22 5.08 6.00
C ASN A 135 -29.57 3.68 5.92
N ALA A 136 -29.47 3.10 4.73
CA ALA A 136 -28.79 1.80 4.54
C ALA A 136 -27.26 1.93 4.62
N VAL A 137 -26.72 3.15 4.51
CA VAL A 137 -25.29 3.42 4.68
C VAL A 137 -24.92 3.29 6.15
N SER A 138 -23.88 2.52 6.44
CA SER A 138 -23.32 2.40 7.79
C SER A 138 -22.53 3.66 8.18
N TRP A 139 -23.22 4.77 8.47
CA TRP A 139 -22.59 6.07 8.77
C TRP A 139 -21.55 6.02 9.88
N LYS A 140 -21.76 5.20 10.93
CA LYS A 140 -20.77 5.00 11.99
C LYS A 140 -19.43 4.46 11.46
N LYS A 141 -19.49 3.52 10.52
CA LYS A 141 -18.30 2.93 9.89
C LYS A 141 -17.68 3.89 8.88
N VAL A 142 -18.50 4.58 8.08
CA VAL A 142 -18.03 5.63 7.16
C VAL A 142 -17.29 6.73 7.92
N THR A 143 -17.83 7.23 9.03
CA THR A 143 -17.15 8.23 9.88
C THR A 143 -15.82 7.70 10.43
N THR A 144 -15.74 6.41 10.77
CA THR A 144 -14.48 5.79 11.19
C THR A 144 -13.46 5.78 10.06
N ILE A 145 -13.87 5.43 8.83
CA ILE A 145 -13.03 5.47 7.63
C ILE A 145 -12.56 6.91 7.36
N VAL A 146 -13.46 7.89 7.34
CA VAL A 146 -13.13 9.30 7.11
C VAL A 146 -12.19 9.84 8.19
N SER A 147 -12.37 9.45 9.45
CA SER A 147 -11.45 9.85 10.52
C SER A 147 -10.02 9.33 10.29
N SER A 148 -9.87 8.13 9.71
CA SER A 148 -8.57 7.57 9.36
C SER A 148 -7.85 8.36 8.27
N TRP A 149 -8.59 8.95 7.33
CA TRP A 149 -8.01 9.77 6.26
C TRP A 149 -7.35 11.05 6.77
N VAL A 150 -7.77 11.55 7.94
CA VAL A 150 -7.15 12.70 8.61
C VAL A 150 -6.05 12.25 9.56
N VAL A 151 -6.31 11.22 10.36
CA VAL A 151 -5.38 10.77 11.40
C VAL A 151 -4.13 10.12 10.81
N SER A 152 -4.26 9.32 9.73
CA SER A 152 -3.13 8.59 9.14
C SER A 152 -2.05 9.52 8.58
N PRO A 153 -2.35 10.56 7.76
CA PRO A 153 -1.33 11.51 7.32
C PRO A 153 -0.68 12.30 8.47
N LEU A 154 -1.43 12.66 9.52
CA LEU A 154 -0.89 13.38 10.68
C LEU A 154 0.12 12.54 11.46
N ILE A 155 -0.21 11.27 11.70
CA ILE A 155 0.69 10.32 12.37
C ILE A 155 1.91 10.05 11.47
N ALA A 156 1.70 9.79 10.17
CA ALA A 156 2.78 9.56 9.23
C ALA A 156 3.73 10.76 9.14
N GLY A 157 3.20 11.98 9.08
CA GLY A 157 3.99 13.22 9.06
C GLY A 157 4.80 13.42 10.34
N THR A 158 4.22 13.09 11.50
CA THR A 158 4.90 13.18 12.79
C THR A 158 6.03 12.14 12.88
N ILE A 159 5.78 10.89 12.49
CA ILE A 159 6.81 9.84 12.45
C ILE A 159 7.93 10.21 11.46
N ALA A 160 7.57 10.71 10.26
CA ALA A 160 8.53 11.16 9.27
C ALA A 160 9.41 12.30 9.80
N PHE A 161 8.82 13.28 10.50
CA PHE A 161 9.57 14.36 11.14
C PHE A 161 10.56 13.83 12.19
N LEU A 162 10.13 12.91 13.07
CA LEU A 162 10.98 12.33 14.10
C LEU A 162 12.13 11.50 13.50
N LEU A 163 11.83 10.69 12.47
CA LEU A 163 12.85 9.91 11.75
C LEU A 163 13.84 10.81 11.04
N PHE A 164 13.38 11.88 10.37
CA PHE A 164 14.26 12.83 9.72
C PHE A 164 15.12 13.60 10.72
N LYS A 165 14.57 14.03 11.86
CA LYS A 165 15.35 14.65 12.94
C LYS A 165 16.39 13.69 13.50
N SER A 166 16.05 12.42 13.66
CA SER A 166 17.00 11.37 14.07
C SER A 166 18.14 11.24 13.06
N VAL A 167 17.85 11.16 11.76
CA VAL A 167 18.86 11.12 10.69
C VAL A 167 19.74 12.37 10.70
N GLN A 168 19.13 13.55 10.83
CA GLN A 168 19.85 14.81 10.83
C GLN A 168 20.83 14.90 12.00
N THR A 169 20.40 14.53 13.21
CA THR A 169 21.24 14.60 14.42
C THR A 169 22.30 13.49 14.48
N LEU A 170 21.96 12.26 14.07
CA LEU A 170 22.86 11.11 14.23
C LEU A 170 23.82 10.92 13.05
N ILE A 171 23.46 11.41 11.86
CA ILE A 171 24.22 11.18 10.63
C ILE A 171 24.71 12.51 10.04
N LEU A 172 23.79 13.39 9.61
CA LEU A 172 24.14 14.53 8.75
C LEU A 172 24.93 15.62 9.50
N ASN A 173 24.50 15.99 10.71
CA ASN A 173 25.12 17.04 11.51
C ASN A 173 26.20 16.48 12.45
N THR A 174 27.13 15.71 11.89
CA THR A 174 28.21 15.08 12.66
C THR A 174 29.57 15.29 11.99
N ALA A 175 30.66 15.09 12.74
CA ALA A 175 32.02 15.28 12.22
C ALA A 175 32.41 14.25 11.14
N GLU A 176 31.86 13.04 11.20
CA GLU A 176 32.11 11.95 10.24
C GLU A 176 30.77 11.37 9.69
N PRO A 177 30.04 12.09 8.81
CA PRO A 177 28.71 11.68 8.35
C PRO A 177 28.67 10.32 7.67
N PHE A 178 29.66 9.99 6.84
CA PHE A 178 29.72 8.71 6.13
C PHE A 178 29.83 7.51 7.08
N LYS A 179 30.73 7.60 8.06
CA LYS A 179 30.91 6.58 9.10
C LYS A 179 29.66 6.40 9.95
N ASN A 180 29.00 7.50 10.30
CA ASN A 180 27.74 7.46 11.03
C ASN A 180 26.60 6.90 10.17
N ALA A 181 26.55 7.19 8.88
CA ALA A 181 25.59 6.58 7.97
C ALA A 181 25.74 5.05 7.98
N LYS A 182 26.96 4.52 7.84
CA LYS A 182 27.21 3.06 7.90
C LYS A 182 26.88 2.45 9.27
N ARG A 183 26.92 3.23 10.35
CA ARG A 183 26.56 2.79 11.70
C ARG A 183 25.06 2.77 11.95
N PHE A 184 24.34 3.82 11.54
CA PHE A 184 22.93 4.02 11.90
C PHE A 184 21.94 3.57 10.82
N VAL A 185 22.32 3.54 9.53
CA VAL A 185 21.43 3.07 8.46
C VAL A 185 20.94 1.62 8.65
N PRO A 186 21.76 0.66 9.12
CA PRO A 186 21.27 -0.68 9.47
C PRO A 186 20.10 -0.68 10.45
N PHE A 187 20.04 0.28 11.38
CA PHE A 187 18.92 0.40 12.31
C PHE A 187 17.63 0.86 11.62
N TYR A 188 17.70 1.78 10.66
CA TYR A 188 16.52 2.15 9.86
C TYR A 188 16.06 0.99 8.97
N ILE A 189 17.00 0.23 8.40
CA ILE A 189 16.68 -1.01 7.65
C ILE A 189 15.99 -2.04 8.57
N PHE A 190 16.47 -2.19 9.82
CA PHE A 190 15.81 -3.03 10.83
C PHE A 190 14.36 -2.59 11.05
N LEU A 191 14.11 -1.29 11.28
CA LEU A 191 12.77 -0.77 11.53
C LEU A 191 11.81 -1.05 10.37
N VAL A 192 12.28 -0.86 9.13
CA VAL A 192 11.51 -1.16 7.91
C VAL A 192 11.16 -2.65 7.86
N GLY A 193 12.15 -3.52 8.05
CA GLY A 193 11.96 -4.97 8.07
C GLY A 193 11.00 -5.43 9.16
N PHE A 194 11.14 -4.87 10.37
CA PHE A 194 10.30 -5.16 11.52
C PHE A 194 8.84 -4.76 11.30
N VAL A 195 8.58 -3.56 10.77
CA VAL A 195 7.22 -3.07 10.51
C VAL A 195 6.55 -3.92 9.43
N ILE A 196 7.23 -4.19 8.31
CA ILE A 196 6.63 -4.92 7.19
C ILE A 196 6.36 -6.39 7.54
N SER A 197 7.28 -7.05 8.27
CA SER A 197 7.05 -8.40 8.77
C SER A 197 5.93 -8.42 9.81
N GLY A 198 5.86 -7.40 10.68
CA GLY A 198 4.83 -7.29 11.71
C GLY A 198 3.43 -7.20 11.12
N VAL A 199 3.24 -6.34 10.12
CA VAL A 199 1.96 -6.23 9.40
C VAL A 199 1.60 -7.57 8.73
N THR A 200 2.57 -8.21 8.09
CA THR A 200 2.36 -9.49 7.38
C THR A 200 1.99 -10.63 8.35
N LEU A 201 2.67 -10.74 9.49
CA LEU A 201 2.44 -11.79 10.48
C LEU A 201 1.14 -11.58 11.25
N LEU A 202 0.83 -10.34 11.65
CA LEU A 202 -0.36 -10.05 12.45
C LEU A 202 -1.66 -10.04 11.63
N LYS A 203 -1.60 -9.61 10.37
CA LYS A 203 -2.80 -9.40 9.54
C LYS A 203 -2.83 -10.27 8.30
N GLY A 204 -1.68 -10.55 7.71
CA GLY A 204 -1.61 -11.28 6.45
C GLY A 204 -1.75 -12.79 6.61
N LEU A 205 -0.94 -13.42 7.45
CA LEU A 205 -0.82 -14.88 7.49
C LEU A 205 -2.04 -15.64 8.05
N LYS A 206 -3.05 -14.92 8.57
CA LYS A 206 -4.30 -15.52 9.05
C LYS A 206 -5.05 -16.28 7.95
N HIS A 207 -5.00 -15.83 6.70
CA HIS A 207 -5.70 -16.53 5.60
C HIS A 207 -5.00 -17.83 5.17
N VAL A 208 -3.71 -18.00 5.50
CA VAL A 208 -2.92 -19.20 5.22
C VAL A 208 -3.03 -20.24 6.35
N GLY A 209 -3.82 -19.96 7.39
CA GLY A 209 -4.00 -20.85 8.55
C GLY A 209 -2.86 -20.79 9.57
N LEU A 210 -1.99 -19.79 9.49
CA LEU A 210 -0.93 -19.54 10.48
C LEU A 210 -1.43 -18.50 11.49
N GLU A 211 -2.10 -18.98 12.53
CA GLU A 211 -2.55 -18.14 13.65
C GLU A 211 -1.44 -18.00 14.69
N LEU A 212 -0.54 -17.04 14.45
CA LEU A 212 0.47 -16.66 15.44
C LEU A 212 -0.13 -15.72 16.48
N SER A 213 0.24 -15.92 17.73
CA SER A 213 -0.10 -14.97 18.79
C SER A 213 0.58 -13.61 18.53
N PHE A 214 0.08 -12.56 19.17
CA PHE A 214 0.69 -11.22 19.08
C PHE A 214 2.17 -11.25 19.52
N GLN A 215 2.48 -11.99 20.58
CA GLN A 215 3.84 -12.11 21.12
C GLN A 215 4.77 -12.85 20.15
N GLU A 216 4.33 -13.96 19.57
CA GLU A 216 5.10 -14.70 18.57
C GLU A 216 5.32 -13.87 17.31
N SER A 217 4.27 -13.20 16.82
CA SER A 217 4.37 -12.31 15.65
C SER A 217 5.38 -11.19 15.88
N MET A 218 5.39 -10.61 17.08
CA MET A 218 6.35 -9.58 17.45
C MET A 218 7.78 -10.13 17.52
N PHE A 219 7.96 -11.29 18.13
CA PHE A 219 9.25 -11.97 18.23
C PHE A 219 9.83 -12.30 16.85
N TYR A 220 9.05 -12.94 15.99
CA TYR A 220 9.47 -13.25 14.62
C TYR A 220 9.74 -11.98 13.80
N SER A 221 8.97 -10.91 14.01
CA SER A 221 9.22 -9.63 13.34
C SER A 221 10.55 -9.00 13.73
N VAL A 222 10.94 -9.10 15.00
CA VAL A 222 12.26 -8.65 15.45
C VAL A 222 13.36 -9.49 14.78
N LEU A 223 13.21 -10.82 14.74
CA LEU A 223 14.19 -11.70 14.09
C LEU A 223 14.34 -11.40 12.60
N ILE A 224 13.23 -11.24 11.88
CA ILE A 224 13.22 -10.89 10.46
C ILE A 224 13.83 -9.50 10.25
N GLY A 225 13.47 -8.51 11.08
CA GLY A 225 14.07 -7.18 11.03
C GLY A 225 15.59 -7.22 11.21
N ILE A 226 16.09 -8.03 12.16
CA ILE A 226 17.53 -8.20 12.38
C ILE A 226 18.18 -8.84 11.16
N LEU A 227 17.58 -9.88 10.59
CA LEU A 227 18.10 -10.54 9.39
C LEU A 227 18.19 -9.55 8.20
N ILE A 228 17.15 -8.76 7.98
CA ILE A 228 17.13 -7.74 6.91
C ILE A 228 18.19 -6.66 7.17
N ALA A 229 18.37 -6.24 8.43
CA ALA A 229 19.42 -5.29 8.80
C ALA A 229 20.83 -5.84 8.60
N ILE A 230 21.06 -7.13 8.89
CA ILE A 230 22.32 -7.81 8.61
C ILE A 230 22.58 -7.83 7.10
N LEU A 231 21.59 -8.23 6.30
CA LEU A 231 21.69 -8.23 4.84
C LEU A 231 21.98 -6.82 4.31
N GLY A 232 21.25 -5.81 4.79
CA GLY A 232 21.51 -4.40 4.47
C GLY A 232 22.93 -3.97 4.81
N SER A 233 23.41 -4.34 6.00
CA SER A 233 24.78 -4.05 6.45
C SER A 233 25.85 -4.69 5.54
N LEU A 234 25.60 -5.88 4.99
CA LEU A 234 26.50 -6.52 4.04
C LEU A 234 26.60 -5.73 2.72
N PHE A 235 25.49 -5.17 2.23
CA PHE A 235 25.50 -4.28 1.08
C PHE A 235 26.25 -2.98 1.39
N LEU A 236 26.02 -2.38 2.56
CA LEU A 236 26.70 -1.15 2.98
C LEU A 236 28.22 -1.31 3.11
N ARG A 237 28.73 -2.52 3.39
CA ARG A 237 30.18 -2.77 3.45
C ARG A 237 30.89 -2.50 2.13
N ARG A 238 30.20 -2.69 0.99
CA ARG A 238 30.76 -2.49 -0.35
C ARG A 238 30.89 -1.01 -0.72
N GLU A 239 30.10 -0.15 -0.07
CA GLU A 239 30.13 1.29 -0.31
C GLU A 239 31.37 1.93 0.32
N LYS A 240 32.07 2.73 -0.49
CA LYS A 240 33.27 3.50 -0.13
C LYS A 240 32.93 4.98 -0.02
N ASP A 241 33.75 5.71 0.74
CA ASP A 241 33.66 7.17 0.87
C ASP A 241 34.34 7.84 -0.33
N GLU A 242 33.77 7.59 -1.51
CA GLU A 242 34.26 8.09 -2.79
C GLU A 242 33.07 8.66 -3.55
N ASP A 243 33.25 9.87 -4.10
CA ASP A 243 32.28 10.49 -4.99
C ASP A 243 32.18 9.66 -6.28
N GLN A 244 30.94 9.42 -6.72
CA GLN A 244 30.69 8.67 -7.94
C GLN A 244 29.68 9.42 -8.81
N GLU A 245 30.05 9.61 -10.08
CA GLU A 245 29.16 10.19 -11.08
C GLU A 245 28.23 9.11 -11.66
N ARG A 246 26.93 9.39 -11.70
CA ARG A 246 25.93 8.55 -12.36
C ARG A 246 25.08 9.40 -13.30
N GLY A 247 25.55 9.52 -14.55
CA GLY A 247 25.05 10.52 -15.49
C GLY A 247 25.43 11.92 -15.01
N ASP A 248 24.49 12.86 -15.01
CA ASP A 248 24.77 14.27 -14.67
C ASP A 248 24.74 14.61 -13.16
N VAL A 249 24.77 13.60 -12.27
CA VAL A 249 24.65 13.78 -10.81
C VAL A 249 25.84 13.12 -10.10
N VAL A 250 26.48 13.87 -9.21
CA VAL A 250 27.55 13.41 -8.33
C VAL A 250 26.92 12.91 -7.02
N PHE A 251 27.09 11.63 -6.72
CA PHE A 251 26.68 11.05 -5.44
C PHE A 251 27.87 11.00 -4.48
N ASN A 252 27.74 11.66 -3.34
CA ASN A 252 28.71 11.50 -2.26
C ASN A 252 28.51 10.15 -1.53
N GLY A 253 29.52 9.73 -0.76
CA GLY A 253 29.47 8.44 -0.05
C GLY A 253 28.24 8.27 0.85
N VAL A 254 27.75 9.35 1.46
CA VAL A 254 26.57 9.32 2.35
C VAL A 254 25.30 9.00 1.54
N GLU A 255 25.09 9.67 0.42
CA GLU A 255 23.93 9.44 -0.45
C GLU A 255 23.89 8.02 -1.00
N ARG A 256 25.05 7.42 -1.31
CA ARG A 256 25.14 6.01 -1.73
C ARG A 256 24.66 5.05 -0.65
N VAL A 257 25.00 5.32 0.62
CA VAL A 257 24.51 4.56 1.78
C VAL A 257 22.98 4.70 1.91
N PHE A 258 22.43 5.90 1.72
CA PHE A 258 20.98 6.12 1.70
C PHE A 258 20.30 5.46 0.49
N ALA A 259 20.96 5.37 -0.66
CA ALA A 259 20.42 4.68 -1.83
C ALA A 259 20.14 3.20 -1.55
N VAL A 260 21.01 2.53 -0.78
CA VAL A 260 20.77 1.16 -0.33
C VAL A 260 19.53 1.08 0.56
N LEU A 261 19.39 1.97 1.55
CA LEU A 261 18.19 2.04 2.39
C LEU A 261 16.92 2.27 1.56
N MET A 262 17.00 3.15 0.55
CA MET A 262 15.88 3.48 -0.32
C MET A 262 15.34 2.27 -1.07
N VAL A 263 16.17 1.30 -1.44
CA VAL A 263 15.72 0.04 -2.05
C VAL A 263 14.82 -0.74 -1.08
N PHE A 264 15.24 -0.90 0.17
CA PHE A 264 14.42 -1.60 1.18
C PHE A 264 13.12 -0.86 1.46
N THR A 265 13.16 0.46 1.62
CA THR A 265 11.95 1.25 1.84
C THR A 265 11.01 1.23 0.64
N ALA A 266 11.54 1.21 -0.59
CA ALA A 266 10.72 1.10 -1.82
C ALA A 266 9.97 -0.22 -1.89
N CYS A 267 10.67 -1.34 -1.62
CA CYS A 267 10.06 -2.66 -1.55
C CYS A 267 8.97 -2.72 -0.47
N SER A 268 9.25 -2.19 0.72
CA SER A 268 8.28 -2.17 1.82
C SER A 268 7.09 -1.25 1.56
N MET A 269 7.30 -0.11 0.92
CA MET A 269 6.23 0.81 0.55
C MET A 269 5.32 0.18 -0.52
N ALA A 270 5.88 -0.43 -1.56
CA ALA A 270 5.12 -1.16 -2.59
C ALA A 270 4.32 -2.33 -2.00
N PHE A 271 4.90 -3.07 -1.05
CA PHE A 271 4.19 -4.13 -0.34
C PHE A 271 3.03 -3.58 0.51
N ALA A 272 3.29 -2.54 1.30
CA ALA A 272 2.28 -1.93 2.15
C ALA A 272 1.13 -1.32 1.32
N HIS A 273 1.47 -0.72 0.19
CA HIS A 273 0.52 -0.20 -0.78
C HIS A 273 -0.37 -1.31 -1.36
N GLY A 274 0.23 -2.35 -1.94
CA GLY A 274 -0.53 -3.47 -2.51
C GLY A 274 -1.42 -4.18 -1.50
N SER A 275 -0.96 -4.31 -0.25
CA SER A 275 -1.75 -4.84 0.87
C SER A 275 -2.98 -4.01 1.21
N ASN A 276 -2.96 -2.70 1.00
CA ASN A 276 -4.09 -1.83 1.35
C ASN A 276 -5.04 -1.68 0.15
N ASP A 277 -4.47 -1.38 -1.02
CA ASP A 277 -5.23 -0.87 -2.14
C ASP A 277 -5.86 -1.98 -2.99
N VAL A 278 -5.40 -3.23 -2.87
CA VAL A 278 -6.08 -4.40 -3.45
C VAL A 278 -7.55 -4.47 -3.03
N ALA A 279 -7.86 -4.04 -1.81
CA ALA A 279 -9.22 -4.02 -1.27
C ALA A 279 -10.17 -3.14 -2.10
N ASN A 280 -9.65 -2.10 -2.75
CA ASN A 280 -10.44 -1.16 -3.54
C ASN A 280 -11.00 -1.82 -4.82
N ALA A 281 -10.35 -2.85 -5.34
CA ALA A 281 -10.83 -3.64 -6.48
C ALA A 281 -11.52 -4.94 -6.05
N PHE A 282 -10.98 -5.63 -5.03
CA PHE A 282 -11.47 -6.94 -4.59
C PHE A 282 -12.59 -6.87 -3.54
N GLY A 283 -12.78 -5.74 -2.86
CA GLY A 283 -13.86 -5.57 -1.89
C GLY A 283 -15.25 -5.59 -2.54
N PRO A 284 -15.44 -4.86 -3.67
CA PRO A 284 -16.68 -4.91 -4.44
C PRO A 284 -16.86 -6.18 -5.31
N LEU A 285 -15.76 -6.84 -5.71
CA LEU A 285 -15.77 -8.08 -6.50
C LEU A 285 -16.26 -9.28 -5.67
#